data_AF-A0A4Y7U067-F1
#
_entry.id   AF-A0A4Y7U067-F1
#
_cell.length_a   1.000
_cell.length_b   1.000
_cell.length_c   1.000
_cell.angle_alpha   90.00
_cell.angle_beta   90.00
_cell.angle_gamma   90.00
#
_symmetry.space_group_name_H-M   'P 1'
#
loop_
_entity.id
_entity.type
_entity.pdbx_description
1 polymer ?
#
loop_
_entity_poly.entity_id
_entity_poly.type
_entity_poly.pdbx_seq_one_letter_code
_entity_poly.pdbx_strand_id
1 'polypeptide(L)'
;MAPALTLPDETHDSYTKAIPQKPVSQADVQEDYHGEYRFAPIEEAQVSRAMIKRYFNQMYDRAISDVVIVGAGSAGLSCAYSLATRRPDLKITILEANVAPGGGAWLGGQLMTPMVIRKPADNFLRELGVPYEDEGNFVVVKHAALFTSTLLSKVLSQPNVVMMNATAVEDLIIHADYAGNQRVAGVVTNWTLVSLNHDTQSCMDPNTITAPVVISATGHDGPMGAFSAKRLVSAGLLKELGNMRGLDMNRAEPAIVNGTREVVPGLILTGMELSEHDGSNRMGPTFGAMIGSGIKASWEATRILENAKVVNGKIVA
;
A
#
# COMPACT_ATOMS: atom_id res chain seq x y z
N MET A 1 16.79 31.52 40.69
CA MET A 1 16.48 30.08 40.67
C MET A 1 15.16 29.88 41.40
N ALA A 2 14.09 29.59 40.69
CA ALA A 2 12.83 29.18 41.30
C ALA A 2 12.92 27.67 41.64
N PRO A 3 12.36 27.21 42.77
CA PRO A 3 12.40 25.80 43.12
C PRO A 3 11.49 25.01 42.17
N ALA A 4 11.98 23.88 41.67
CA ALA A 4 11.19 22.93 40.92
C ALA A 4 10.08 22.38 41.83
N LEU A 5 8.82 22.63 41.46
CA LEU A 5 7.67 21.96 42.04
C LEU A 5 7.75 20.47 41.63
N THR A 6 8.16 19.62 42.57
CA THR A 6 7.91 18.18 42.49
C THR A 6 6.42 17.95 42.59
N LEU A 7 5.80 17.49 41.49
CA LEU A 7 4.41 17.04 41.50
C LEU A 7 4.29 15.83 42.43
N PRO A 8 3.23 15.75 43.26
CA PRO A 8 2.99 14.60 44.11
C PRO A 8 2.68 13.35 43.28
N ASP A 9 3.29 12.24 43.68
CA ASP A 9 3.07 10.88 43.15
C ASP A 9 1.73 10.35 43.68
N GLU A 10 0.62 10.95 43.21
CA GLU A 10 -0.70 10.41 43.46
C GLU A 10 -1.03 9.36 42.40
N THR A 11 -1.04 8.11 42.86
CA THR A 11 -1.51 6.93 42.14
C THR A 11 -2.96 7.12 41.68
N HIS A 12 -3.18 7.78 40.55
CA HIS A 12 -4.46 7.82 39.84
C HIS A 12 -4.70 6.51 39.07
N ASP A 13 -4.64 5.37 39.78
CA ASP A 13 -4.86 4.03 39.21
C ASP A 13 -6.36 3.65 39.19
N SER A 14 -7.26 4.63 39.32
CA SER A 14 -8.72 4.43 39.27
C SER A 14 -9.24 4.24 37.84
N TYR A 15 -8.49 4.64 36.82
CA TYR A 15 -8.87 4.55 35.40
C TYR A 15 -8.38 3.29 34.68
N THR A 16 -7.48 2.55 35.34
CA THR A 16 -6.71 1.40 34.86
C THR A 16 -7.04 0.11 35.59
N LYS A 17 -7.78 0.17 36.71
CA LYS A 17 -8.42 -1.03 37.28
C LYS A 17 -9.29 -1.68 36.21
N ALA A 18 -8.90 -2.88 35.80
CA ALA A 18 -9.70 -3.70 34.91
C ALA A 18 -11.10 -3.82 35.53
N ILE A 19 -12.13 -3.34 34.84
CA ILE A 19 -13.51 -3.67 35.18
C ILE A 19 -13.55 -5.21 35.20
N PRO A 20 -13.96 -5.84 36.32
CA PRO A 20 -14.06 -7.29 36.36
C PRO A 20 -14.99 -7.74 35.24
N GLN A 21 -14.41 -8.26 34.16
CA GLN A 21 -15.17 -8.81 33.05
C GLN A 21 -15.85 -10.06 33.60
N LYS A 22 -17.18 -10.02 33.75
CA LYS A 22 -17.93 -11.27 33.86
C LYS A 22 -17.55 -12.12 32.63
N PRO A 23 -17.18 -13.39 32.82
CA PRO A 23 -16.87 -14.26 31.69
C PRO A 23 -18.07 -14.26 30.73
N VAL A 24 -17.79 -14.21 29.41
CA VAL A 24 -18.79 -14.13 28.32
C VAL A 24 -19.90 -15.18 28.46
N SER A 25 -19.63 -16.28 29.16
CA SER A 25 -20.60 -17.31 29.55
C SER A 25 -21.75 -16.82 30.46
N GLN A 26 -21.80 -15.54 30.84
CA GLN A 26 -22.90 -14.92 31.61
C GLN A 26 -23.53 -13.70 30.91
N ALA A 27 -23.13 -13.34 29.69
CA ALA A 27 -23.79 -12.29 28.94
C ALA A 27 -25.04 -12.85 28.26
N ASP A 28 -26.18 -12.21 28.47
CA ASP A 28 -27.46 -12.48 27.79
C ASP A 28 -27.32 -12.05 26.32
N VAL A 29 -26.73 -12.92 25.49
CA VAL A 29 -26.59 -12.72 24.03
C VAL A 29 -27.63 -13.56 23.32
N GLN A 30 -28.27 -12.98 22.29
CA GLN A 30 -29.34 -13.64 21.56
C GLN A 30 -29.27 -13.27 20.09
N GLU A 31 -29.12 -14.27 19.22
CA GLU A 31 -29.30 -14.10 17.79
C GLU A 31 -30.76 -14.41 17.46
N ASP A 32 -31.57 -13.38 17.29
CA ASP A 32 -33.00 -13.52 16.98
C ASP A 32 -33.50 -12.40 16.06
N TYR A 33 -33.82 -12.75 14.81
CA TYR A 33 -34.30 -11.82 13.80
C TYR A 33 -35.80 -11.51 13.90
N HIS A 34 -36.51 -12.07 14.88
CA HIS A 34 -37.93 -11.82 15.14
C HIS A 34 -38.19 -10.73 16.19
N GLY A 35 -37.15 -10.05 16.69
CA GLY A 35 -37.27 -8.87 17.54
C GLY A 35 -36.50 -8.91 18.85
N GLU A 36 -35.90 -10.06 19.20
CA GLU A 36 -35.19 -10.26 20.47
C GLU A 36 -33.66 -10.29 20.31
N TYR A 37 -33.12 -9.76 19.21
CA TYR A 37 -31.68 -9.71 18.96
C TYR A 37 -30.94 -8.92 20.06
N ARG A 38 -29.87 -9.51 20.61
CA ARG A 38 -29.12 -8.94 21.74
C ARG A 38 -27.62 -9.21 21.62
N PHE A 39 -26.84 -8.13 21.55
CA PHE A 39 -25.39 -8.19 21.64
C PHE A 39 -24.92 -8.26 23.09
N ALA A 40 -23.68 -8.73 23.28
CA ALA A 40 -23.01 -8.60 24.58
C ALA A 40 -22.84 -7.11 24.94
N PRO A 41 -22.93 -6.74 26.24
CA PRO A 41 -22.69 -5.37 26.67
C PRO A 41 -21.24 -4.94 26.40
N ILE A 42 -21.04 -3.66 26.08
CA ILE A 42 -19.74 -3.06 25.75
C ILE A 42 -19.71 -1.60 26.19
N GLU A 43 -18.53 -1.09 26.52
CA GLU A 43 -18.28 0.33 26.84
C GLU A 43 -17.47 1.00 25.71
N GLU A 44 -17.72 2.28 25.42
CA GLU A 44 -17.04 3.00 24.34
C GLU A 44 -15.51 3.02 24.51
N ALA A 45 -15.03 3.11 25.75
CA ALA A 45 -13.61 3.07 26.07
C ALA A 45 -12.96 1.73 25.71
N GLN A 46 -13.70 0.61 25.74
CA GLN A 46 -13.18 -0.69 25.32
C GLN A 46 -12.92 -0.70 23.81
N VAL A 47 -13.83 -0.13 23.03
CA VAL A 47 -13.69 -0.01 21.56
C VAL A 47 -12.52 0.91 21.21
N SER A 48 -12.43 2.09 21.84
CA SER A 48 -11.33 3.04 21.61
C SER A 48 -9.95 2.42 21.94
N ARG A 49 -9.81 1.83 23.14
CA ARG A 49 -8.56 1.14 23.55
C ARG A 49 -8.22 -0.01 22.61
N ALA A 50 -9.21 -0.77 22.13
CA ALA A 50 -8.99 -1.87 21.22
C ALA A 50 -8.40 -1.43 19.87
N MET A 51 -8.90 -0.31 19.32
CA MET A 51 -8.39 0.25 18.05
C MET A 51 -7.01 0.89 18.23
N ILE A 52 -6.87 1.80 19.21
CA ILE A 52 -5.62 2.52 19.48
C ILE A 52 -4.47 1.53 19.71
N LYS A 53 -4.65 0.55 20.60
CA LYS A 53 -3.60 -0.42 20.90
C LYS A 53 -3.11 -1.16 19.65
N ARG A 54 -4.03 -1.63 18.80
CA ARG A 54 -3.67 -2.38 17.59
C ARG A 54 -2.98 -1.49 16.56
N TYR A 55 -3.53 -0.30 16.32
CA TYR A 55 -2.99 0.60 15.31
C TYR A 55 -1.59 1.11 15.69
N PHE A 56 -1.39 1.54 16.94
CA PHE A 56 -0.08 2.02 17.39
C PHE A 56 0.95 0.90 17.53
N ASN A 57 0.56 -0.33 17.92
CA ASN A 57 1.46 -1.48 17.86
C ASN A 57 1.88 -1.80 16.43
N GLN A 58 0.95 -1.71 15.48
CA GLN A 58 1.24 -1.89 14.06
C GLN A 58 2.19 -0.81 13.55
N MET A 59 1.96 0.47 13.88
CA MET A 59 2.88 1.56 13.51
C MET A 59 4.27 1.36 14.12
N TYR A 60 4.35 0.95 15.39
CA TYR A 60 5.60 0.67 16.05
C TYR A 60 6.37 -0.47 15.37
N ASP A 61 5.70 -1.59 15.06
CA ASP A 61 6.29 -2.73 14.35
C ASP A 61 6.73 -2.36 12.92
N ARG A 62 5.99 -1.48 12.24
CA ARG A 62 6.20 -1.12 10.84
C ARG A 62 6.99 0.17 10.61
N ALA A 63 7.51 0.78 11.67
CA ALA A 63 8.52 1.84 11.53
C ALA A 63 9.74 1.39 10.73
N ILE A 64 10.04 0.07 10.76
CA ILE A 64 10.99 -0.59 9.87
C ILE A 64 10.26 -1.75 9.18
N SER A 65 10.25 -1.74 7.85
CA SER A 65 9.67 -2.80 7.02
C SER A 65 10.72 -3.35 6.05
N ASP A 66 10.54 -4.59 5.58
CA ASP A 66 11.40 -5.14 4.53
C ASP A 66 11.02 -4.57 3.15
N VAL A 67 9.72 -4.38 2.93
CA VAL A 67 9.18 -3.77 1.71
C VAL A 67 8.07 -2.80 2.04
N VAL A 68 8.14 -1.60 1.47
CA VAL A 68 7.03 -0.65 1.44
C VAL A 68 6.44 -0.60 0.04
N ILE A 69 5.12 -0.76 -0.09
CA ILE A 69 4.38 -0.60 -1.35
C ILE A 69 3.54 0.67 -1.25
N VAL A 70 3.77 1.63 -2.15
CA VAL A 70 3.06 2.91 -2.18
C VAL A 70 1.98 2.86 -3.27
N GLY A 71 0.71 2.89 -2.84
CA GLY A 71 -0.46 2.75 -3.70
C GLY A 71 -1.00 1.32 -3.74
N ALA A 72 -2.22 1.13 -3.24
CA ALA A 72 -2.96 -0.14 -3.25
C ALA A 72 -3.87 -0.26 -4.49
N GLY A 73 -3.40 0.18 -5.65
CA GLY A 73 -4.05 -0.05 -6.95
C GLY A 73 -3.87 -1.49 -7.44
N SER A 74 -4.37 -1.81 -8.64
CA SER A 74 -4.25 -3.16 -9.22
C SER A 74 -2.80 -3.66 -9.32
N ALA A 75 -1.84 -2.81 -9.70
CA ALA A 75 -0.44 -3.17 -9.75
C ALA A 75 0.17 -3.39 -8.36
N GLY A 76 -0.06 -2.47 -7.41
CA GLY A 76 0.43 -2.58 -6.04
C GLY A 76 -0.12 -3.79 -5.29
N LEU A 77 -1.42 -4.07 -5.42
CA LEU A 77 -2.06 -5.26 -4.84
C LEU A 77 -1.58 -6.56 -5.50
N SER A 78 -1.38 -6.58 -6.81
CA SER A 78 -0.82 -7.77 -7.50
C SER A 78 0.61 -8.04 -7.05
N CYS A 79 1.40 -6.99 -6.86
CA CYS A 79 2.73 -7.06 -6.29
C CYS A 79 2.70 -7.60 -4.85
N ALA A 80 1.87 -7.02 -3.98
CA ALA A 80 1.74 -7.42 -2.59
C ALA A 80 1.36 -8.91 -2.46
N TYR A 81 0.35 -9.36 -3.21
CA TYR A 81 -0.09 -10.75 -3.20
C TYR A 81 1.02 -11.70 -3.64
N SER A 82 1.66 -11.42 -4.79
CA SER A 82 2.72 -12.29 -5.33
C SER A 82 3.96 -12.33 -4.45
N LEU A 83 4.33 -11.20 -3.82
CA LEU A 83 5.46 -11.12 -2.91
C LEU A 83 5.15 -11.84 -1.59
N ALA A 84 4.05 -11.50 -0.93
CA ALA A 84 3.68 -12.05 0.37
C ALA A 84 3.54 -13.58 0.34
N THR A 85 2.95 -14.10 -0.75
CA THR A 85 2.77 -15.55 -0.94
C THR A 85 4.10 -16.29 -1.09
N ARG A 86 5.09 -15.70 -1.77
CA ARG A 86 6.39 -16.34 -2.02
C ARG A 86 7.40 -16.10 -0.90
N ARG A 87 7.22 -15.04 -0.12
CA ARG A 87 8.13 -14.57 0.92
C ARG A 87 7.37 -14.28 2.22
N PRO A 88 6.83 -15.32 2.88
CA PRO A 88 6.08 -15.17 4.13
C PRO A 88 6.94 -14.63 5.30
N ASP A 89 8.26 -14.65 5.14
CA ASP A 89 9.23 -14.10 6.09
C ASP A 89 9.33 -12.57 6.09
N LEU A 90 8.88 -11.90 5.02
CA LEU A 90 9.06 -10.45 4.86
C LEU A 90 7.94 -9.63 5.49
N LYS A 91 8.29 -8.55 6.19
CA LYS A 91 7.37 -7.49 6.61
C LYS A 91 7.02 -6.59 5.43
N ILE A 92 5.82 -6.77 4.88
CA ILE A 92 5.31 -5.96 3.76
C ILE A 92 4.31 -4.94 4.30
N THR A 93 4.58 -3.66 4.04
CA THR A 93 3.73 -2.54 4.46
C THR A 93 3.20 -1.80 3.25
N ILE A 94 1.88 -1.77 3.09
CA ILE A 94 1.19 -1.08 2.00
C ILE A 94 0.68 0.27 2.53
N LEU A 95 1.02 1.35 1.85
CA LEU A 95 0.53 2.70 2.12
C LEU A 95 -0.43 3.11 1.02
N GLU A 96 -1.66 3.46 1.38
CA GLU A 96 -2.70 3.88 0.45
C GLU A 96 -3.25 5.25 0.86
N ALA A 97 -3.18 6.21 -0.06
CA ALA A 97 -3.62 7.56 0.21
C ALA A 97 -5.14 7.65 0.44
N ASN A 98 -5.93 6.87 -0.28
CA ASN A 98 -7.38 6.91 -0.13
C ASN A 98 -7.84 6.12 1.11
N VAL A 99 -9.04 6.42 1.59
CA VAL A 99 -9.71 5.56 2.58
C VAL A 99 -10.00 4.19 1.96
N ALA A 100 -10.47 4.15 0.72
CA ALA A 100 -10.73 2.92 -0.01
C ALA A 100 -9.53 2.53 -0.88
N PRO A 101 -8.89 1.36 -0.69
CA PRO A 101 -7.88 0.84 -1.61
C PRO A 101 -8.52 0.36 -2.92
N GLY A 102 -7.69 -0.09 -3.86
CA GLY A 102 -8.10 -0.60 -5.18
C GLY A 102 -7.79 0.37 -6.32
N GLY A 103 -7.52 1.65 -6.02
CA GLY A 103 -7.22 2.67 -7.01
C GLY A 103 -8.29 2.73 -8.11
N GLY A 104 -7.86 2.79 -9.38
CA GLY A 104 -8.77 2.81 -10.54
C GLY A 104 -9.43 1.48 -10.90
N ALA A 105 -9.17 0.38 -10.17
CA ALA A 105 -9.62 -0.96 -10.54
C ALA A 105 -11.03 -1.31 -10.00
N TRP A 106 -11.83 -0.32 -9.64
CA TRP A 106 -13.23 -0.52 -9.27
C TRP A 106 -14.19 -0.53 -10.47
N LEU A 107 -13.74 0.01 -11.61
CA LEU A 107 -14.52 0.15 -12.83
C LEU A 107 -13.69 -0.27 -14.05
N GLY A 108 -14.38 -0.50 -15.16
CA GLY A 108 -13.80 -0.51 -16.50
C GLY A 108 -13.70 0.91 -17.08
N GLY A 109 -13.78 1.03 -18.40
CA GLY A 109 -13.77 2.34 -19.07
C GLY A 109 -15.09 3.09 -18.92
N GLN A 110 -15.04 4.42 -18.84
CA GLN A 110 -16.22 5.29 -18.92
C GLN A 110 -17.34 4.91 -17.92
N LEU A 111 -16.98 4.58 -16.69
CA LEU A 111 -17.90 4.13 -15.62
C LEU A 111 -18.60 2.79 -15.89
N MET A 112 -18.23 2.09 -16.95
CA MET A 112 -18.69 0.72 -17.19
C MET A 112 -18.03 -0.25 -16.21
N THR A 113 -18.56 -1.46 -16.17
CA THR A 113 -18.30 -2.44 -15.13
C THR A 113 -17.26 -3.52 -15.50
N PRO A 114 -17.28 -4.10 -16.72
CA PRO A 114 -16.42 -5.23 -17.08
C PRO A 114 -14.93 -4.86 -17.08
N MET A 115 -14.11 -5.80 -16.62
CA MET A 115 -12.64 -5.67 -16.61
C MET A 115 -12.04 -6.59 -17.66
N VAL A 116 -11.50 -5.98 -18.72
CA VAL A 116 -10.83 -6.68 -19.81
C VAL A 116 -9.37 -6.93 -19.44
N ILE A 117 -8.92 -8.18 -19.62
CA ILE A 117 -7.57 -8.63 -19.30
C ILE A 117 -7.04 -9.45 -20.49
N ARG A 118 -5.98 -8.96 -21.15
CA ARG A 118 -5.30 -9.71 -22.22
C ARG A 118 -4.51 -10.90 -21.67
N LYS A 119 -4.49 -12.01 -22.41
CA LYS A 119 -3.65 -13.17 -22.07
C LYS A 119 -2.16 -12.83 -22.21
N PRO A 120 -1.26 -13.38 -21.37
CA PRO A 120 -1.48 -14.49 -20.41
C PRO A 120 -1.82 -14.05 -18.97
N ALA A 121 -2.33 -12.82 -18.75
CA ALA A 121 -2.62 -12.35 -17.39
C ALA A 121 -3.85 -13.04 -16.75
N ASP A 122 -4.63 -13.79 -17.53
CA ASP A 122 -5.68 -14.70 -17.07
C ASP A 122 -5.14 -15.84 -16.18
N ASN A 123 -3.84 -16.19 -16.29
CA ASN A 123 -3.17 -17.11 -15.36
C ASN A 123 -3.36 -16.67 -13.90
N PHE A 124 -3.25 -15.37 -13.65
CA PHE A 124 -3.39 -14.81 -12.31
C PHE A 124 -4.83 -14.84 -11.82
N LEU A 125 -5.82 -14.69 -12.71
CA LEU A 125 -7.22 -14.84 -12.34
C LEU A 125 -7.53 -16.27 -11.87
N ARG A 126 -6.96 -17.27 -12.54
CA ARG A 126 -7.08 -18.68 -12.11
C ARG A 126 -6.44 -18.91 -10.75
N GLU A 127 -5.27 -18.34 -10.50
CA GLU A 127 -4.61 -18.40 -9.19
C GLU A 127 -5.46 -17.78 -8.07
N LEU A 128 -6.11 -16.65 -8.34
CA LEU A 128 -7.02 -15.99 -7.39
C LEU A 128 -8.39 -16.67 -7.28
N GLY A 129 -8.77 -17.52 -8.24
CA GLY A 129 -10.14 -18.06 -8.34
C GLY A 129 -11.18 -17.01 -8.75
N VAL A 130 -10.78 -15.98 -9.51
CA VAL A 130 -11.69 -14.97 -10.05
C VAL A 130 -12.29 -15.49 -11.36
N PRO A 131 -13.62 -15.68 -11.47
CA PRO A 131 -14.24 -16.16 -12.69
C PRO A 131 -14.19 -15.10 -13.79
N TYR A 132 -14.07 -15.56 -15.03
CA TYR A 132 -14.04 -14.73 -16.23
C TYR A 132 -14.66 -15.46 -17.43
N GLU A 133 -15.04 -14.69 -18.44
CA GLU A 133 -15.45 -15.16 -19.76
C GLU A 133 -14.23 -15.12 -20.69
N ASP A 134 -13.98 -16.21 -21.42
CA ASP A 134 -12.83 -16.32 -22.34
C ASP A 134 -13.23 -15.92 -23.77
N GLU A 135 -12.57 -14.89 -24.29
CA GLU A 135 -12.83 -14.27 -25.60
C GLU A 135 -11.65 -14.49 -26.56
N GLY A 136 -10.87 -15.56 -26.35
CA GLY A 136 -9.71 -15.91 -27.18
C GLY A 136 -8.44 -15.23 -26.72
N ASN A 137 -8.12 -14.06 -27.28
CA ASN A 137 -6.87 -13.33 -26.97
C ASN A 137 -6.93 -12.55 -25.63
N PHE A 138 -8.11 -12.44 -25.05
CA PHE A 138 -8.37 -11.76 -23.79
C PHE A 138 -9.50 -12.47 -23.04
N VAL A 139 -9.68 -12.09 -21.78
CA VAL A 139 -10.76 -12.54 -20.93
C VAL A 139 -11.47 -11.33 -20.32
N VAL A 140 -12.70 -11.53 -19.87
CA VAL A 140 -13.52 -10.47 -19.27
C VAL A 140 -13.99 -10.93 -17.90
N VAL A 141 -13.56 -10.21 -16.85
CA VAL A 141 -14.15 -10.36 -15.52
C VAL A 141 -15.43 -9.53 -15.50
N LYS A 142 -16.54 -10.14 -15.08
CA LYS A 142 -17.88 -9.51 -15.09
C LYS A 142 -17.93 -8.13 -14.45
N HIS A 143 -17.10 -7.89 -13.44
CA HIS A 143 -16.97 -6.61 -12.76
C HIS A 143 -15.54 -6.42 -12.27
N ALA A 144 -14.93 -5.25 -12.55
CA ALA A 144 -13.64 -4.85 -12.01
C ALA A 144 -13.54 -5.00 -10.48
N ALA A 145 -14.61 -4.62 -9.76
CA ALA A 145 -14.73 -4.81 -8.31
C ALA A 145 -14.60 -6.27 -7.85
N LEU A 146 -15.01 -7.27 -8.65
CA LEU A 146 -14.86 -8.68 -8.30
C LEU A 146 -13.39 -9.07 -8.24
N PHE A 147 -12.60 -8.66 -9.24
CA PHE A 147 -11.15 -8.85 -9.22
C PHE A 147 -10.51 -8.14 -8.02
N THR A 148 -10.81 -6.85 -7.87
CA THR A 148 -10.16 -6.00 -6.86
C THR A 148 -10.48 -6.43 -5.44
N SER A 149 -11.74 -6.70 -5.12
CA SER A 149 -12.15 -7.15 -3.78
C SER A 149 -11.60 -8.55 -3.44
N THR A 150 -11.57 -9.47 -4.40
CA THR A 150 -11.01 -10.82 -4.20
C THR A 150 -9.50 -10.74 -3.92
N LEU A 151 -8.77 -9.98 -4.74
CA LEU A 151 -7.33 -9.77 -4.56
C LEU A 151 -7.04 -9.09 -3.22
N LEU A 152 -7.77 -8.01 -2.90
CA LEU A 152 -7.62 -7.27 -1.65
C LEU A 152 -7.86 -8.17 -0.42
N SER A 153 -8.93 -8.97 -0.43
CA SER A 153 -9.23 -9.91 0.66
C SER A 153 -8.09 -10.90 0.88
N LYS A 154 -7.54 -11.48 -0.20
CA LYS A 154 -6.42 -12.41 -0.12
C LYS A 154 -5.13 -11.73 0.36
N VAL A 155 -4.84 -10.52 -0.08
CA VAL A 155 -3.68 -9.73 0.38
C VAL A 155 -3.78 -9.44 1.88
N LEU A 156 -4.92 -8.94 2.34
CA LEU A 156 -5.14 -8.59 3.76
C LEU A 156 -5.20 -9.81 4.68
N SER A 157 -5.45 -11.00 4.13
CA SER A 157 -5.41 -12.25 4.90
C SER A 157 -3.99 -12.79 5.11
N GLN A 158 -2.98 -12.22 4.45
CA GLN A 158 -1.59 -12.64 4.62
C GLN A 158 -1.05 -12.12 5.97
N PRO A 159 -0.48 -12.98 6.83
CA PRO A 159 -0.05 -12.59 8.18
C PRO A 159 1.11 -11.59 8.19
N ASN A 160 1.87 -11.50 7.10
CA ASN A 160 3.05 -10.65 6.98
C ASN A 160 2.76 -9.30 6.29
N VAL A 161 1.53 -9.09 5.82
CA VAL A 161 1.07 -7.85 5.19
C VAL A 161 0.35 -6.97 6.20
N VAL A 162 0.68 -5.67 6.17
CA VAL A 162 -0.05 -4.61 6.84
C VAL A 162 -0.43 -3.56 5.80
N MET A 163 -1.68 -3.07 5.85
CA MET A 163 -2.11 -1.92 5.05
C MET A 163 -2.45 -0.75 5.95
N MET A 164 -1.89 0.42 5.63
CA MET A 164 -2.24 1.71 6.22
C MET A 164 -2.86 2.56 5.13
N ASN A 165 -4.17 2.46 5.00
CA ASN A 165 -4.98 3.34 4.16
C ASN A 165 -5.18 4.71 4.82
N ALA A 166 -5.72 5.69 4.08
CA ALA A 166 -5.79 7.09 4.48
C ALA A 166 -4.41 7.71 4.87
N THR A 167 -3.32 7.13 4.35
CA THR A 167 -1.94 7.52 4.64
C THR A 167 -1.22 7.81 3.33
N ALA A 168 -0.84 9.06 3.12
CA ALA A 168 -0.11 9.50 1.94
C ALA A 168 1.41 9.39 2.17
N VAL A 169 2.14 9.15 1.08
CA VAL A 169 3.58 9.34 1.04
C VAL A 169 3.84 10.73 0.45
N GLU A 170 4.56 11.56 1.18
CA GLU A 170 4.82 12.96 0.83
C GLU A 170 6.27 13.18 0.38
N ASP A 171 7.19 12.31 0.83
CA ASP A 171 8.59 12.35 0.45
C ASP A 171 9.21 10.93 0.49
N LEU A 172 10.42 10.81 -0.03
CA LEU A 172 11.26 9.63 0.04
C LEU A 172 12.41 9.90 1.03
N ILE A 173 12.76 8.90 1.82
CA ILE A 173 14.01 8.94 2.59
C ILE A 173 15.13 8.62 1.60
N ILE A 174 16.08 9.53 1.40
CA ILE A 174 17.21 9.35 0.47
C ILE A 174 18.53 9.49 1.21
N HIS A 175 19.39 8.48 1.09
CA HIS A 175 20.72 8.44 1.72
C HIS A 175 21.77 7.94 0.73
N ALA A 176 23.04 8.29 0.95
CA ALA A 176 24.13 7.68 0.22
C ALA A 176 24.32 6.21 0.66
N ASP A 177 24.49 5.30 -0.31
CA ASP A 177 24.92 3.93 -0.06
C ASP A 177 26.45 3.84 0.19
N TYR A 178 26.96 2.64 0.44
CA TYR A 178 28.39 2.40 0.69
C TYR A 178 29.30 2.75 -0.51
N ALA A 179 28.75 2.78 -1.72
CA ALA A 179 29.44 3.19 -2.94
C ALA A 179 29.33 4.71 -3.19
N GLY A 180 28.64 5.44 -2.31
CA GLY A 180 28.43 6.88 -2.41
C GLY A 180 27.27 7.29 -3.34
N ASN A 181 26.49 6.34 -3.86
CA ASN A 181 25.35 6.62 -4.71
C ASN A 181 24.12 6.96 -3.86
N GLN A 182 23.26 7.87 -4.36
CA GLN A 182 21.98 8.14 -3.71
C GLN A 182 21.04 6.93 -3.82
N ARG A 183 20.46 6.53 -2.70
CA ARG A 183 19.56 5.38 -2.54
C ARG A 183 18.29 5.80 -1.81
N VAL A 184 17.15 5.31 -2.29
CA VAL A 184 15.89 5.39 -1.56
C VAL A 184 15.90 4.36 -0.43
N ALA A 185 15.65 4.85 0.79
CA ALA A 185 15.81 4.12 2.04
C ALA A 185 14.51 4.00 2.87
N GLY A 186 13.39 4.41 2.28
CA GLY A 186 12.10 4.46 2.94
C GLY A 186 11.25 5.60 2.44
N VAL A 187 10.20 5.91 3.20
CA VAL A 187 9.18 6.87 2.84
C VAL A 187 8.87 7.81 3.99
N VAL A 188 8.44 9.01 3.64
CA VAL A 188 7.93 10.02 4.57
C VAL A 188 6.40 10.05 4.40
N THR A 189 5.69 9.87 5.50
CA THR A 189 4.26 9.57 5.50
C THR A 189 3.48 10.58 6.31
N ASN A 190 2.24 10.82 5.93
CA ASN A 190 1.31 11.56 6.77
C ASN A 190 -0.11 11.05 6.54
N TRP A 191 -1.05 11.49 7.37
CA TRP A 191 -2.46 11.33 7.04
C TRP A 191 -2.75 12.08 5.75
N THR A 192 -3.47 11.47 4.81
CA THR A 192 -3.73 12.09 3.51
C THR A 192 -4.42 13.44 3.64
N LEU A 193 -5.30 13.60 4.64
CA LEU A 193 -5.95 14.89 4.90
C LEU A 193 -4.97 15.96 5.39
N VAL A 194 -3.92 15.60 6.12
CA VAL A 194 -2.85 16.54 6.48
C VAL A 194 -2.09 16.94 5.20
N SER A 195 -1.73 15.97 4.37
CA SER A 195 -1.02 16.21 3.11
C SER A 195 -1.73 17.14 2.14
N LEU A 196 -3.05 17.07 2.10
CA LEU A 196 -3.89 17.92 1.24
C LEU A 196 -4.14 19.31 1.84
N ASN A 197 -3.64 19.60 3.05
CA ASN A 197 -4.00 20.80 3.82
C ASN A 197 -2.78 21.49 4.49
N HIS A 198 -1.57 21.31 3.95
CA HIS A 198 -0.37 22.01 4.47
C HIS A 198 -0.48 23.54 4.42
N ASP A 199 -1.22 24.09 3.45
CA ASP A 199 -1.39 25.55 3.29
C ASP A 199 -2.53 26.14 4.12
N THR A 200 -3.34 25.31 4.80
CA THR A 200 -4.57 25.76 5.49
C THR A 200 -4.48 25.68 7.01
N GLN A 201 -3.35 25.21 7.55
CA GLN A 201 -3.10 25.06 8.99
C GLN A 201 -1.65 25.47 9.32
N SER A 202 -1.29 25.45 10.61
CA SER A 202 0.14 25.47 10.99
C SER A 202 0.85 24.22 10.48
N CYS A 203 2.17 24.27 10.33
CA CYS A 203 2.96 23.13 9.85
C CYS A 203 2.70 21.87 10.68
N MET A 204 2.41 20.76 9.98
CA MET A 204 2.13 19.45 10.56
C MET A 204 3.15 18.46 10.03
N ASP A 205 4.24 18.31 10.77
CA ASP A 205 5.36 17.47 10.34
C ASP A 205 4.94 16.02 10.06
N PRO A 206 5.58 15.35 9.09
CA PRO A 206 5.28 13.98 8.74
C PRO A 206 5.93 12.97 9.71
N ASN A 207 5.58 11.70 9.53
CA ASN A 207 6.25 10.54 10.12
C ASN A 207 7.10 9.80 9.08
N THR A 208 7.82 8.74 9.46
CA THR A 208 8.73 8.01 8.56
C THR A 208 8.63 6.50 8.70
N ILE A 209 8.90 5.79 7.60
CA ILE A 209 9.07 4.33 7.56
C ILE A 209 10.35 4.02 6.81
N THR A 210 11.28 3.32 7.46
CA THR A 210 12.49 2.81 6.82
C THR A 210 12.21 1.51 6.09
N ALA A 211 12.67 1.39 4.85
CA ALA A 211 12.62 0.15 4.10
C ALA A 211 13.77 0.05 3.08
N PRO A 212 14.41 -1.12 2.95
CA PRO A 212 15.46 -1.35 1.95
C PRO A 212 14.90 -1.38 0.53
N VAL A 213 13.60 -1.68 0.37
CA VAL A 213 12.91 -1.69 -0.92
C VAL A 213 11.60 -0.93 -0.81
N VAL A 214 11.46 0.10 -1.64
CA VAL A 214 10.20 0.82 -1.87
C VAL A 214 9.69 0.45 -3.27
N ILE A 215 8.43 0.06 -3.36
CA ILE A 215 7.73 -0.22 -4.62
C ILE A 215 6.67 0.85 -4.79
N SER A 216 6.83 1.72 -5.76
CA SER A 216 5.85 2.77 -6.06
C SER A 216 4.93 2.35 -7.19
N ALA A 217 3.64 2.31 -6.88
CA ALA A 217 2.54 1.89 -7.73
C ALA A 217 1.41 2.93 -7.72
N THR A 218 1.76 4.22 -7.68
CA THR A 218 0.81 5.34 -7.45
C THR A 218 -0.03 5.72 -8.68
N GLY A 219 0.11 4.97 -9.78
CA GLY A 219 -0.59 5.24 -11.02
C GLY A 219 -0.12 6.54 -11.68
N HIS A 220 -0.97 7.12 -12.55
CA HIS A 220 -0.67 8.35 -13.28
C HIS A 220 -1.67 9.49 -12.99
N ASP A 221 -2.83 9.17 -12.40
CA ASP A 221 -3.96 10.08 -12.22
C ASP A 221 -4.01 10.69 -10.81
N GLY A 222 -4.72 11.82 -10.72
CA GLY A 222 -5.07 12.43 -9.44
C GLY A 222 -3.93 13.21 -8.79
N PRO A 223 -4.20 13.84 -7.63
CA PRO A 223 -3.25 14.70 -6.93
C PRO A 223 -1.99 13.96 -6.45
N MET A 224 -2.11 12.65 -6.18
CA MET A 224 -1.01 11.79 -5.71
C MET A 224 -0.44 10.89 -6.80
N GLY A 225 -0.88 11.04 -8.06
CA GLY A 225 -0.44 10.20 -9.18
C GLY A 225 1.02 10.43 -9.55
N ALA A 226 1.72 9.34 -9.88
CA ALA A 226 3.13 9.31 -10.26
C ALA A 226 4.05 10.01 -9.25
N PHE A 227 3.76 9.86 -7.96
CA PHE A 227 4.43 10.55 -6.87
C PHE A 227 5.95 10.36 -6.91
N SER A 228 6.42 9.11 -6.88
CA SER A 228 7.85 8.82 -6.78
C SER A 228 8.58 9.24 -8.06
N ALA A 229 7.99 9.01 -9.23
CA ALA A 229 8.56 9.47 -10.50
C ALA A 229 8.77 11.00 -10.51
N LYS A 230 7.76 11.77 -10.09
CA LYS A 230 7.86 13.23 -9.95
C LYS A 230 8.89 13.62 -8.88
N ARG A 231 8.90 12.90 -7.75
CA ARG A 231 9.81 13.20 -6.64
C ARG A 231 11.27 13.00 -7.05
N LEU A 232 11.60 11.97 -7.83
CA LEU A 232 12.95 11.76 -8.37
C LEU A 232 13.46 12.97 -9.16
N VAL A 233 12.60 13.66 -9.92
CA VAL A 233 12.98 14.89 -10.63
C VAL A 233 13.30 16.00 -9.64
N SER A 234 12.39 16.28 -8.71
CA SER A 234 12.58 17.35 -7.72
C SER A 234 13.74 17.10 -6.74
N ALA A 235 14.10 15.83 -6.53
CA ALA A 235 15.24 15.42 -5.72
C ALA A 235 16.57 15.38 -6.49
N GLY A 236 16.56 15.66 -7.81
CA GLY A 236 17.76 15.66 -8.65
C GLY A 236 18.30 14.27 -9.00
N LEU A 237 17.50 13.21 -8.80
CA LEU A 237 17.84 11.82 -9.18
C LEU A 237 17.42 11.48 -10.61
N LEU A 238 16.54 12.28 -11.20
CA LEU A 238 16.11 12.19 -12.59
C LEU A 238 16.12 13.58 -13.21
N LYS A 239 16.59 13.72 -14.45
CA LYS A 239 16.63 15.03 -15.12
C LYS A 239 15.23 15.59 -15.40
N GLU A 240 14.36 14.76 -15.98
CA GLU A 240 13.00 15.12 -16.37
C GLU A 240 12.15 13.85 -16.53
N LEU A 241 10.83 14.00 -16.49
CA LEU A 241 9.90 12.90 -16.76
C LEU A 241 9.87 12.56 -18.25
N GLY A 242 9.67 11.28 -18.56
CA GLY A 242 9.35 10.85 -19.92
C GLY A 242 7.99 11.35 -20.40
N ASN A 243 7.03 11.54 -19.48
CA ASN A 243 5.64 11.93 -19.71
C ASN A 243 4.83 10.89 -20.49
N MET A 244 3.74 10.39 -19.88
CA MET A 244 2.86 9.39 -20.50
C MET A 244 2.36 9.84 -21.89
N ARG A 245 2.38 8.92 -22.86
CA ARG A 245 2.00 9.19 -24.26
C ARG A 245 0.56 8.80 -24.55
N GLY A 246 0.12 9.07 -25.79
CA GLY A 246 -1.20 8.69 -26.30
C GLY A 246 -1.52 7.19 -26.14
N LEU A 247 -2.79 6.84 -26.29
CA LEU A 247 -3.27 5.48 -26.08
C LEU A 247 -2.86 4.55 -27.23
N ASP A 248 -2.16 3.47 -26.88
CA ASP A 248 -1.85 2.34 -27.77
C ASP A 248 -1.69 1.08 -26.91
N MET A 249 -2.74 0.25 -26.83
CA MET A 249 -2.76 -0.94 -25.96
C MET A 249 -1.67 -1.97 -26.31
N ASN A 250 -1.37 -2.13 -27.60
CA ASN A 250 -0.41 -3.14 -28.06
C ASN A 250 1.02 -2.78 -27.67
N ARG A 251 1.36 -1.49 -27.75
CA ARG A 251 2.68 -0.98 -27.33
C ARG A 251 2.78 -0.78 -25.83
N ALA A 252 1.71 -0.26 -25.20
CA ALA A 252 1.70 0.11 -23.79
C ALA A 252 1.89 -1.10 -22.88
N GLU A 253 1.06 -2.14 -23.02
CA GLU A 253 1.03 -3.22 -22.02
C GLU A 253 2.38 -3.96 -21.89
N PRO A 254 3.02 -4.40 -22.99
CA PRO A 254 4.34 -5.02 -22.91
C PRO A 254 5.43 -4.05 -22.44
N ALA A 255 5.37 -2.76 -22.82
CA ALA A 255 6.35 -1.77 -22.39
C ALA A 255 6.33 -1.58 -20.87
N ILE A 256 5.14 -1.51 -20.26
CA ILE A 256 5.00 -1.38 -18.80
C ILE A 256 5.48 -2.63 -18.07
N VAL A 257 5.06 -3.82 -18.51
CA VAL A 257 5.49 -5.08 -17.88
C VAL A 257 7.00 -5.24 -18.00
N ASN A 258 7.55 -5.12 -19.22
CA ASN A 258 8.98 -5.32 -19.45
C ASN A 258 9.85 -4.21 -18.84
N GLY A 259 9.33 -2.99 -18.74
CA GLY A 259 10.05 -1.85 -18.15
C GLY A 259 10.07 -1.85 -16.62
N THR A 260 9.16 -2.55 -15.94
CA THR A 260 9.09 -2.56 -14.47
C THR A 260 10.39 -3.05 -13.86
N ARG A 261 11.01 -2.22 -13.01
CA ARG A 261 12.38 -2.40 -12.52
C ARG A 261 12.69 -1.50 -11.32
N GLU A 262 13.83 -1.73 -10.70
CA GLU A 262 14.52 -0.76 -9.85
C GLU A 262 15.03 0.40 -10.71
N VAL A 263 14.43 1.59 -10.58
CA VAL A 263 14.76 2.76 -11.42
C VAL A 263 15.91 3.58 -10.84
N VAL A 264 16.04 3.57 -9.51
CA VAL A 264 17.18 4.04 -8.73
C VAL A 264 17.37 3.06 -7.56
N PRO A 265 18.57 2.97 -6.96
CA PRO A 265 18.81 2.04 -5.86
C PRO A 265 17.72 2.15 -4.77
N GLY A 266 17.07 1.03 -4.46
CA GLY A 266 16.02 0.92 -3.44
C GLY A 266 14.60 1.31 -3.88
N LEU A 267 14.39 1.80 -5.11
CA LEU A 267 13.07 2.19 -5.60
C LEU A 267 12.69 1.44 -6.89
N ILE A 268 11.65 0.64 -6.80
CA ILE A 268 10.99 -0.02 -7.94
C ILE A 268 9.79 0.80 -8.38
N LEU A 269 9.65 1.06 -9.68
CA LEU A 269 8.41 1.60 -10.25
C LEU A 269 7.64 0.52 -10.98
N THR A 270 6.32 0.47 -10.76
CA THR A 270 5.40 -0.50 -11.35
C THR A 270 4.08 0.15 -11.73
N GLY A 271 3.31 -0.54 -12.57
CA GLY A 271 2.05 -0.06 -13.10
C GLY A 271 2.22 1.22 -13.92
N MET A 272 1.18 2.04 -13.93
CA MET A 272 1.16 3.22 -14.79
C MET A 272 2.08 4.37 -14.35
N GLU A 273 2.56 4.38 -13.11
CA GLU A 273 3.56 5.36 -12.68
C GLU A 273 4.83 5.28 -13.52
N LEU A 274 5.21 4.06 -13.93
CA LEU A 274 6.34 3.82 -14.82
C LEU A 274 6.14 4.49 -16.20
N SER A 275 4.89 4.66 -16.66
CA SER A 275 4.63 5.32 -17.94
C SER A 275 5.01 6.79 -17.94
N GLU A 276 4.87 7.47 -16.79
CA GLU A 276 5.29 8.87 -16.62
C GLU A 276 6.81 8.99 -16.52
N HIS A 277 7.45 8.02 -15.85
CA HIS A 277 8.90 7.95 -15.77
C HIS A 277 9.53 7.72 -17.15
N ASP A 278 9.12 6.66 -17.86
CA ASP A 278 9.76 6.23 -19.12
C ASP A 278 9.17 6.91 -20.38
N GLY A 279 8.00 7.54 -20.28
CA GLY A 279 7.31 8.15 -21.41
C GLY A 279 6.68 7.12 -22.36
N SER A 280 6.04 6.10 -21.79
CA SER A 280 5.35 5.03 -22.53
C SER A 280 3.91 5.41 -22.89
N ASN A 281 3.33 4.72 -23.89
CA ASN A 281 1.90 4.81 -24.21
C ASN A 281 1.04 4.34 -23.02
N ARG A 282 -0.18 4.86 -22.92
CA ARG A 282 -1.21 4.34 -22.01
C ARG A 282 -2.04 3.24 -22.66
N MET A 283 -2.58 2.31 -21.87
CA MET A 283 -3.46 1.24 -22.37
C MET A 283 -4.95 1.54 -22.21
N GLY A 284 -5.35 2.49 -21.36
CA GLY A 284 -6.77 2.76 -21.11
C GLY A 284 -7.45 1.59 -20.38
N PRO A 285 -8.67 1.16 -20.77
CA PRO A 285 -9.49 0.24 -19.98
C PRO A 285 -9.14 -1.26 -20.15
N THR A 286 -7.86 -1.62 -20.07
CA THR A 286 -7.38 -3.02 -20.00
C THR A 286 -6.34 -3.15 -18.88
N PHE A 287 -6.38 -4.27 -18.15
CA PHE A 287 -5.71 -4.39 -16.85
C PHE A 287 -4.59 -5.44 -16.81
N GLY A 288 -4.32 -6.14 -17.92
CA GLY A 288 -3.32 -7.21 -18.00
C GLY A 288 -1.92 -6.73 -17.63
N ALA A 289 -1.52 -5.55 -18.11
CA ALA A 289 -0.24 -4.95 -17.75
C ALA A 289 -0.10 -4.61 -16.27
N MET A 290 -1.17 -4.18 -15.60
CA MET A 290 -1.09 -3.86 -14.17
C MET A 290 -0.80 -5.11 -13.34
N ILE A 291 -1.45 -6.22 -13.69
CA ILE A 291 -1.19 -7.53 -13.09
C ILE A 291 0.25 -7.97 -13.36
N GLY A 292 0.64 -8.03 -14.64
CA GLY A 292 1.97 -8.52 -15.03
C GLY A 292 3.10 -7.65 -14.46
N SER A 293 2.93 -6.33 -14.46
CA SER A 293 3.87 -5.37 -13.90
C SER A 293 4.00 -5.53 -12.38
N GLY A 294 2.88 -5.62 -11.65
CA GLY A 294 2.92 -5.84 -10.20
C GLY A 294 3.62 -7.15 -9.84
N ILE A 295 3.32 -8.23 -10.56
CA ILE A 295 4.02 -9.52 -10.39
C ILE A 295 5.52 -9.35 -10.67
N LYS A 296 5.92 -8.70 -11.77
CA LYS A 296 7.35 -8.47 -12.05
C LYS A 296 8.03 -7.66 -10.93
N ALA A 297 7.39 -6.62 -10.41
CA ALA A 297 7.91 -5.82 -9.30
C ALA A 297 8.20 -6.67 -8.06
N SER A 298 7.38 -7.69 -7.77
CA SER A 298 7.64 -8.61 -6.65
C SER A 298 8.90 -9.47 -6.85
N TRP A 299 9.23 -9.83 -8.10
CA TRP A 299 10.49 -10.52 -8.42
C TRP A 299 11.70 -9.60 -8.26
N GLU A 300 11.60 -8.35 -8.74
CA GLU A 300 12.65 -7.35 -8.54
C GLU A 300 12.91 -7.08 -7.06
N ALA A 301 11.84 -6.96 -6.24
CA ALA A 301 11.99 -6.78 -4.80
C ALA A 301 12.73 -7.93 -4.14
N THR A 302 12.43 -9.18 -4.53
CA THR A 302 13.15 -10.37 -4.05
C THR A 302 14.63 -10.31 -4.41
N ARG A 303 14.96 -9.95 -5.66
CA ARG A 303 16.34 -9.82 -6.14
C ARG A 303 17.14 -8.77 -5.37
N ILE A 304 16.52 -7.63 -5.04
CA ILE A 304 17.20 -6.56 -4.27
C ILE A 304 17.46 -7.03 -2.84
N LEU A 305 16.49 -7.69 -2.21
CA LEU A 305 16.60 -8.19 -0.83
C LEU A 305 17.63 -9.30 -0.65
N GLU A 306 18.09 -9.96 -1.72
CA GLU A 306 19.23 -10.89 -1.63
C GLU A 306 20.53 -10.18 -1.25
N ASN A 307 20.65 -8.88 -1.58
CA ASN A 307 21.86 -8.09 -1.37
C ASN A 307 21.66 -6.92 -0.38
N ALA A 308 20.42 -6.58 -0.03
CA ALA A 308 20.08 -5.49 0.88
C ALA A 308 19.45 -6.02 2.18
N LYS A 309 19.96 -5.57 3.32
CA LYS A 309 19.42 -5.91 4.65
C LYS A 309 19.34 -4.67 5.53
N VAL A 310 18.39 -4.64 6.46
CA VAL A 310 18.32 -3.58 7.46
C VAL A 310 19.04 -4.03 8.73
N VAL A 311 20.01 -3.23 9.19
CA VAL A 311 20.71 -3.42 10.46
C VAL A 311 20.53 -2.14 11.27
N ASN A 312 19.90 -2.24 12.45
CA ASN A 312 19.63 -1.11 13.35
C ASN A 312 18.93 0.08 12.66
N GLY A 313 17.94 -0.18 11.81
CA GLY A 313 17.21 0.87 11.09
C GLY A 313 18.02 1.54 9.98
N LYS A 314 19.19 1.01 9.61
CA LYS A 314 19.98 1.44 8.45
C LYS A 314 20.05 0.35 7.42
N ILE A 315 20.02 0.74 6.16
CA ILE A 315 20.20 -0.20 5.06
C ILE A 315 21.68 -0.49 4.92
N VAL A 316 22.03 -1.77 5.03
CA VAL A 316 23.31 -2.36 4.67
C VAL A 316 23.04 -3.13 3.38
N ALA A 317 23.22 -2.43 2.28
CA ALA A 317 23.13 -2.93 0.91
C ALA A 317 24.39 -2.48 0.20
#